data_AF-A0A2D4SSP3-F1
#
_entry.id   AF-A0A2D4SSP3-F1
#
_cell.length_a   1.000
_cell.length_b   1.000
_cell.length_c   1.000
_cell.angle_alpha   90.00
_cell.angle_beta   90.00
_cell.angle_gamma   90.00
#
_symmetry.space_group_name_H-M   'P 1'
#
loop_
_entity.id
_entity.type
_entity.pdbx_description
1 polymer ?
#
loop_
_entity_poly.entity_id
_entity_poly.type
_entity_poly.pdbx_seq_one_letter_code
_entity_poly.pdbx_strand_id
1 'polypeptide(L)'
;MEFLDDFDERLAKEGPPSVFTLNYEGCLQFDLLRSRDIARQNPNAKRHEWCHCVYVDHETLWPQYVLCTSPELCQRHERASIFRFESYAEAILYMEEKKQVVYEKNRLC
;
A
#
# COMPACT_ATOMS: atom_id res chain seq x y z
N MET A 1 -6.48 11.93 5.52
CA MET A 1 -5.36 10.97 5.57
C MET A 1 -4.18 11.74 6.08
N GLU A 2 -3.54 11.24 7.14
CA GLU A 2 -2.46 11.93 7.85
C GLU A 2 -1.22 11.04 7.84
N PHE A 3 -0.04 11.65 7.80
CA PHE A 3 1.21 10.96 8.06
C PHE A 3 1.43 10.84 9.56
N LEU A 4 2.18 9.84 9.99
CA LEU A 4 2.48 9.61 11.40
C LEU A 4 3.21 10.79 12.04
N ASP A 5 4.16 11.38 11.32
CA ASP A 5 4.93 12.55 11.74
C ASP A 5 5.44 13.37 10.53
N ASP A 6 6.09 14.50 10.83
CA ASP A 6 6.68 15.40 9.83
C ASP A 6 7.79 14.74 9.00
N PHE A 7 8.46 13.71 9.56
CA PHE A 7 9.50 12.98 8.84
C PHE A 7 8.88 12.13 7.73
N ASP A 8 7.83 11.38 8.04
CA ASP A 8 7.09 10.56 7.08
C ASP A 8 6.45 11.43 5.99
N GLU A 9 5.85 12.57 6.35
CA GLU A 9 5.27 13.49 5.38
C GLU A 9 6.35 14.05 4.43
N ARG A 10 7.48 14.51 4.96
CA ARG A 10 8.58 15.03 4.13
C ARG A 10 9.16 13.94 3.23
N LEU A 11 9.36 12.74 3.75
CA LEU A 11 9.84 11.61 2.96
C LEU A 11 8.85 11.26 1.84
N ALA A 12 7.55 11.35 2.10
CA ALA A 12 6.53 11.05 1.10
C ALA A 12 6.46 12.09 -0.03
N LYS A 13 6.83 13.35 0.23
CA LYS A 13 6.78 14.46 -0.74
C LYS A 13 8.09 14.63 -1.52
N GLU A 14 9.21 14.44 -0.86
CA GLU A 14 10.54 14.84 -1.37
C GLU A 14 11.54 13.68 -1.41
N GLY A 15 11.20 12.57 -0.77
CA GLY A 15 12.05 11.40 -0.69
C GLY A 15 12.13 10.61 -2.00
N PRO A 16 12.99 9.58 -2.02
CA PRO A 16 12.96 8.60 -3.09
C PRO A 16 11.60 7.88 -3.12
N PRO A 17 11.27 7.23 -4.25
CA PRO A 17 10.15 6.31 -4.33
C PRO A 17 10.13 5.35 -3.14
N SER A 18 9.01 5.38 -2.42
CA SER A 18 8.83 4.78 -1.12
C SER A 18 7.39 4.32 -0.95
N VAL A 19 7.20 3.50 0.08
CA VAL A 19 5.94 2.84 0.38
C VAL A 19 5.55 3.18 1.82
N PHE A 20 4.30 3.59 1.99
CA PHE A 20 3.71 3.92 3.27
C PHE A 20 2.51 3.01 3.51
N THR A 21 2.35 2.57 4.75
CA THR A 21 1.23 1.73 5.19
C THR A 21 0.53 2.37 6.37
N LEU A 22 -0.72 1.96 6.63
CA LEU A 22 -1.45 2.46 7.79
C LEU A 22 -0.94 1.78 9.06
N ASN A 23 -0.65 2.57 10.09
CA ASN A 23 -0.43 2.07 11.44
C ASN A 23 -1.77 1.72 12.12
N TYR A 24 -1.74 1.36 13.41
CA TYR A 24 -2.93 1.00 14.19
C TYR A 24 -3.89 2.18 14.45
N GLU A 25 -3.42 3.42 14.29
CA GLU A 25 -4.19 4.66 14.45
C GLU A 25 -4.76 5.17 13.11
N GLY A 26 -4.39 4.53 11.99
CA GLY A 26 -4.79 4.97 10.65
C GLY A 26 -3.92 6.07 10.05
N CYS A 27 -2.75 6.34 10.62
CA CYS A 27 -1.75 7.25 10.06
C CYS A 27 -0.81 6.51 9.09
N LEU A 28 -0.36 7.20 8.05
CA LEU A 28 0.62 6.68 7.11
C LEU A 28 2.02 6.71 7.73
N GLN A 29 2.63 5.53 7.80
CA GLN A 29 3.99 5.33 8.27
C GLN A 29 4.87 4.77 7.16
N PHE A 30 6.09 5.27 7.03
CA PHE A 30 7.06 4.71 6.09
C PHE A 30 7.38 3.25 6.44
N ASP A 31 7.14 2.35 5.50
CA ASP A 31 7.50 0.93 5.64
C ASP A 31 8.81 0.68 4.90
N LEU A 32 9.92 0.76 5.63
CA LEU A 32 11.27 0.56 5.08
C LEU A 32 11.43 -0.81 4.43
N LEU A 33 10.92 -1.87 5.05
CA LEU A 33 11.11 -3.24 4.57
C LEU A 33 10.34 -3.46 3.28
N ARG A 34 9.07 -3.04 3.24
CA ARG A 34 8.24 -3.12 2.04
C ARG A 34 8.76 -2.23 0.92
N SER A 35 9.21 -1.01 1.24
CA SER A 35 9.82 -0.12 0.25
C SER A 35 11.02 -0.77 -0.44
N ARG A 36 11.91 -1.40 0.33
CA ARG A 36 13.09 -2.09 -0.21
C ARG A 36 12.71 -3.32 -1.03
N ASP A 37 11.73 -4.09 -0.57
CA ASP A 37 11.27 -5.28 -1.27
C ASP A 37 10.65 -4.92 -2.63
N ILE A 38 9.74 -3.94 -2.63
CA ILE A 38 9.07 -3.47 -3.84
C ILE A 38 10.06 -2.79 -4.80
N ALA A 39 11.02 -2.01 -4.29
CA ALA A 39 12.06 -1.40 -5.12
C ALA A 39 12.97 -2.44 -5.80
N ARG A 40 13.26 -3.58 -5.16
CA ARG A 40 14.02 -4.67 -5.82
C ARG A 40 13.25 -5.27 -6.99
N GLN A 41 11.93 -5.37 -6.86
CA GLN A 41 11.06 -5.88 -7.91
C GLN A 41 10.80 -4.84 -9.02
N ASN A 42 10.99 -3.55 -8.72
CA ASN A 42 10.75 -2.42 -9.62
C ASN A 42 11.96 -1.45 -9.62
N PRO A 43 13.16 -1.89 -10.06
CA PRO A 43 14.43 -1.16 -9.85
C PRO A 43 14.53 0.17 -10.62
N ASN A 44 13.64 0.40 -11.57
CA ASN A 44 13.62 1.60 -12.41
C ASN A 44 12.62 2.66 -11.91
N ALA A 45 11.98 2.46 -10.75
CA ALA A 45 11.07 3.44 -10.19
C ALA A 45 11.81 4.74 -9.87
N LYS A 46 11.41 5.82 -10.53
CA LYS A 46 11.99 7.16 -10.43
C LYS A 46 10.93 8.25 -10.41
N ARG A 47 9.79 8.03 -11.06
CA ARG A 47 8.72 9.03 -11.13
C ARG A 47 8.10 9.22 -9.75
N HIS A 48 8.05 10.46 -9.27
CA HIS A 48 7.40 10.80 -8.02
C HIS A 48 5.94 11.20 -8.30
N GLU A 49 5.00 10.35 -7.90
CA GLU A 49 3.56 10.55 -8.03
C GLU A 49 2.86 9.61 -7.05
N TRP A 50 1.93 10.14 -6.27
CA TRP A 50 1.21 9.37 -5.26
C TRP A 50 0.21 8.41 -5.90
N CYS A 51 0.21 7.18 -5.44
CA CYS A 51 -0.68 6.14 -5.94
C CYS A 51 -1.30 5.37 -4.77
N HIS A 52 -2.61 5.51 -4.60
CA HIS A 52 -3.39 4.78 -3.61
C HIS A 52 -3.59 3.35 -4.11
N CYS A 53 -3.06 2.38 -3.37
CA CYS A 53 -3.09 0.98 -3.75
C CYS A 53 -3.70 0.10 -2.66
N VAL A 54 -4.31 -1.00 -3.07
CA VAL A 54 -4.60 -2.15 -2.21
C VAL A 54 -3.83 -3.35 -2.73
N TYR A 55 -3.00 -3.91 -1.86
CA TYR A 55 -2.24 -5.13 -2.13
C TYR A 55 -3.03 -6.28 -1.51
N VAL A 56 -3.39 -7.27 -2.32
CA VAL A 56 -4.11 -8.46 -1.87
C VAL A 56 -3.17 -9.66 -1.99
N ASP A 57 -2.78 -10.19 -0.85
CA ASP A 57 -1.87 -11.34 -0.78
C ASP A 57 -2.51 -12.59 -1.41
N HIS A 58 -1.75 -13.31 -2.25
CA HIS A 58 -2.29 -14.46 -2.99
C HIS A 58 -2.55 -15.69 -2.12
N GLU A 59 -1.79 -15.86 -1.05
CA GLU A 59 -1.92 -16.99 -0.11
C GLU A 59 -2.97 -16.67 0.96
N THR A 60 -2.80 -15.47 1.52
CA THR A 60 -3.63 -14.69 2.42
C THR A 60 -5.10 -14.54 2.08
N LEU A 61 -5.27 -14.06 0.85
CA LEU A 61 -6.36 -13.17 0.44
C LEU A 61 -6.48 -11.90 1.28
N TRP A 62 -5.57 -11.65 2.21
CA TRP A 62 -5.61 -10.49 3.09
C TRP A 62 -5.31 -9.20 2.31
N PRO A 63 -6.24 -8.22 2.33
CA PRO A 63 -6.03 -6.94 1.66
C PRO A 63 -5.33 -5.95 2.61
N GLN A 64 -4.39 -5.17 2.08
CA GLN A 64 -3.73 -4.10 2.82
C GLN A 64 -3.66 -2.84 1.96
N TYR A 65 -4.06 -1.71 2.55
CA TYR A 65 -3.85 -0.41 1.96
C TYR A 65 -2.35 -0.05 1.95
N VAL A 66 -1.91 0.49 0.82
CA VAL A 66 -0.54 0.92 0.60
C VAL A 66 -0.56 2.24 -0.18
N LEU A 67 0.13 3.27 0.31
CA LEU A 67 0.43 4.45 -0.48
C LEU A 67 1.83 4.30 -1.07
N CYS A 68 1.93 4.26 -2.40
CA CYS A 68 3.20 4.34 -3.10
C CYS A 68 3.46 5.77 -3.55
N THR A 69 4.67 6.29 -3.37
CA THR A 69 5.06 7.63 -3.88
C THR A 69 5.59 7.57 -5.32
N SER A 70 5.47 6.40 -5.95
CA SER A 70 5.70 6.22 -7.37
C SER A 70 4.74 5.18 -7.96
N PRO A 71 4.08 5.46 -9.09
CA PRO A 71 3.26 4.49 -9.80
C PRO A 71 4.09 3.36 -10.43
N GLU A 72 5.41 3.53 -10.52
CA GLU A 72 6.35 2.52 -10.99
C GLU A 72 6.64 1.48 -9.91
N LEU A 73 6.55 1.84 -8.62
CA LEU A 73 6.68 0.89 -7.51
C LEU A 73 5.49 -0.08 -7.45
N CYS A 74 4.30 0.33 -7.89
CA CYS A 74 3.11 -0.51 -7.82
C CYS A 74 2.80 -1.24 -9.13
N GLN A 75 3.80 -1.49 -10.00
CA GLN A 75 3.60 -2.21 -11.28
C GLN A 75 3.58 -3.72 -11.11
N ARG A 76 4.47 -4.25 -10.27
CA ARG A 76 4.61 -5.69 -10.03
C ARG A 76 4.83 -5.96 -8.55
N HIS A 77 4.19 -7.03 -8.08
CA HIS A 77 4.48 -7.67 -6.81
C HIS A 77 4.33 -9.19 -6.97
N GLU A 78 5.32 -9.98 -6.56
CA GLU A 78 5.31 -11.43 -6.78
C GLU A 78 4.28 -12.18 -5.93
N ARG A 79 3.98 -11.67 -4.73
CA ARG A 79 3.08 -12.33 -3.76
C ARG A 79 1.67 -11.72 -3.70
N ALA A 80 1.43 -10.62 -4.41
CA ALA A 80 0.19 -9.86 -4.22
C ALA A 80 -0.34 -9.30 -5.54
N SER A 81 -1.66 -9.28 -5.67
CA SER A 81 -2.34 -8.51 -6.70
C SER A 81 -2.42 -7.06 -6.25
N ILE A 82 -2.14 -6.14 -7.16
CA ILE A 82 -2.15 -4.69 -6.88
C ILE A 82 -3.37 -4.07 -7.56
N PHE A 83 -4.18 -3.39 -6.78
CA PHE A 83 -5.31 -2.59 -7.27
C PHE A 83 -5.04 -1.13 -6.99
N ARG A 84 -5.14 -0.27 -8.01
CA ARG A 84 -4.86 1.18 -7.91
C ARG A 84 -6.17 1.95 -7.93
N PHE A 85 -6.22 3.03 -7.17
CA PHE A 85 -7.39 3.87 -6.99
C PHE A 85 -7.02 5.34 -7.12
N GLU A 86 -8.00 6.17 -7.49
CA GLU A 86 -7.77 7.61 -7.63
C GLU A 86 -7.72 8.30 -6.27
N SER A 87 -8.37 7.73 -5.26
CA SER A 87 -8.44 8.30 -3.92
C SER A 87 -8.23 7.29 -2.81
N TYR A 88 -7.81 7.81 -1.65
CA TYR A 88 -7.77 7.06 -0.40
C TYR A 88 -9.11 6.41 -0.07
N ALA A 89 -10.22 7.14 -0.24
CA ALA A 89 -11.56 6.67 0.13
C ALA A 89 -11.97 5.42 -0.66
N GLU A 90 -11.72 5.41 -1.98
CA GLU A 90 -11.98 4.26 -2.84
C GLU A 90 -11.14 3.04 -2.44
N ALA A 91 -9.85 3.26 -2.17
CA ALA A 91 -8.95 2.20 -1.76
C ALA A 91 -9.37 1.57 -0.41
N ILE A 92 -9.80 2.39 0.55
CA ILE A 92 -10.29 1.89 1.84
C ILE A 92 -11.60 1.13 1.70
N LEU A 93 -12.55 1.65 0.91
CA LEU A 93 -13.81 0.94 0.65
C LEU A 93 -13.54 -0.46 0.07
N TYR A 94 -12.70 -0.53 -0.97
CA TYR A 94 -12.31 -1.80 -1.57
C TYR A 94 -11.58 -2.72 -0.58
N MET A 95 -10.67 -2.18 0.23
CA MET A 95 -9.96 -2.97 1.24
C MET A 95 -10.93 -3.59 2.25
N GLU A 96 -11.88 -2.82 2.78
CA GLU A 96 -12.85 -3.30 3.75
C GLU A 96 -13.81 -4.34 3.16
N GLU A 97 -14.27 -4.15 1.92
CA GLU A 97 -15.04 -5.17 1.18
C GLU A 97 -14.26 -6.49 1.10
N LYS A 98 -12.96 -6.43 0.76
CA LYS A 98 -12.10 -7.63 0.71
C LYS A 98 -11.88 -8.26 2.08
N LYS A 99 -11.75 -7.48 3.15
CA LYS A 99 -11.63 -8.02 4.51
C LYS A 99 -12.89 -8.79 4.91
N GLN A 100 -14.07 -8.29 4.59
CA GLN A 100 -15.33 -8.99 4.89
C GLN A 100 -15.38 -10.37 4.24
N VAL A 101 -14.96 -10.48 2.97
CA VAL A 101 -14.86 -11.78 2.27
C VAL A 101 -13.94 -12.75 3.01
N VAL A 102 -12.78 -12.29 3.49
CA VAL A 102 -11.84 -13.13 4.26
C VAL A 102 -12.47 -13.56 5.59
N TYR A 103 -13.12 -12.65 6.31
CA TYR A 103 -13.78 -12.96 7.58
C TYR A 103 -14.92 -13.96 7.39
N GLU A 104 -15.78 -13.78 6.40
CA GLU A 104 -16.88 -14.70 6.09
C GLU A 104 -16.37 -16.10 5.78
N LYS A 105 -15.31 -16.21 4.97
CA LYS A 105 -14.67 -17.49 4.66
C LYS A 105 -14.17 -18.19 5.92
N ASN A 106 -13.51 -17.46 6.82
CA ASN A 106 -12.95 -18.02 8.04
C ASN A 106 -14.01 -18.35 9.11
N ARG A 107 -15.21 -17.74 9.06
CA ARG A 107 -16.34 -18.10 9.95
C ARG A 107 -17.04 -19.39 9.55
N LEU A 108 -16.87 -19.83 8.30
CA LEU A 108 -17.47 -21.04 7.74
C LEU A 108 -16.55 -22.28 7.84
N CYS A 109 -15.34 -22.12 8.41
CA CYS A 109 -14.39 -23.20 8.71
C CYS A 109 -14.39 -23.50 10.21
#